data_AF-A0A8T4P2P0-F1
#
_entry.id   AF-A0A8T4P2P0-F1
#
_cell.length_a   1.000
_cell.length_b   1.000
_cell.length_c   1.000
_cell.angle_alpha   90.00
_cell.angle_beta   90.00
_cell.angle_gamma   90.00
#
_symmetry.space_group_name_H-M   'P 1'
#
loop_
_entity.id
_entity.type
_entity.pdbx_description
1 polymer ?
#
loop_
_entity_poly.entity_id
_entity_poly.type
_entity_poly.pdbx_seq_one_letter_code
_entity_poly.pdbx_strand_id
1 'polypeptide(L)'
;MTKTKFKIDEIMLVLIVVFIATFVNIYTKAKEPDMEAEKITAMILDDHSISFANGNVIDESKLMEIKNMDYGDFKNSLKAKSDFCVYIEDGDGNVILSKGSSRFNGDGLSCRE
;
A
#
# COMPACT_ATOMS: atom_id res chain seq x y z
N MET A 1 45.93 17.28 -6.04
CA MET A 1 44.72 16.44 -5.89
C MET A 1 45.16 14.99 -5.72
N THR A 2 45.46 14.60 -4.47
CA THR A 2 46.05 13.30 -4.13
C THR A 2 44.95 12.24 -4.08
N LYS A 3 44.97 11.29 -5.02
CA LYS A 3 44.09 10.11 -5.00
C LYS A 3 44.58 9.17 -3.90
N THR A 4 43.94 9.21 -2.74
CA THR A 4 44.15 8.22 -1.67
C THR A 4 43.68 6.85 -2.15
N LYS A 5 44.61 5.92 -2.31
CA LYS A 5 44.31 4.51 -2.58
C LYS A 5 43.96 3.84 -1.24
N PHE A 6 42.67 3.77 -0.91
CA PHE A 6 42.21 2.99 0.23
C PHE A 6 42.44 1.49 -0.05
N LYS A 7 43.29 0.86 0.77
CA LYS A 7 43.40 -0.60 0.81
C LYS A 7 42.45 -1.08 1.89
N ILE A 8 41.47 -1.89 1.52
CA ILE A 8 40.55 -2.51 2.47
C ILE A 8 41.31 -3.67 3.12
N ASP A 9 41.60 -3.53 4.41
CA ASP A 9 42.18 -4.59 5.24
C ASP A 9 41.10 -5.63 5.60
N GLU A 10 41.50 -6.85 5.93
CA GLU A 10 40.62 -7.97 6.29
C GLU A 10 39.74 -7.60 7.50
N ILE A 11 40.29 -6.86 8.47
CA ILE A 11 39.55 -6.35 9.62
C ILE A 11 38.47 -5.35 9.21
N MET A 12 38.76 -4.48 8.23
CA MET A 12 37.80 -3.52 7.70
C MET A 12 36.67 -4.22 6.94
N LEU A 13 36.98 -5.29 6.21
CA LEU A 13 35.98 -6.09 5.51
C LEU A 13 35.01 -6.77 6.49
N VAL A 14 35.51 -7.33 7.59
CA VAL A 14 34.67 -7.94 8.64
C VAL A 14 33.72 -6.91 9.25
N LEU A 15 34.19 -5.70 9.56
CA LEU A 15 33.35 -4.64 10.12
C LEU A 15 32.25 -4.18 9.15
N ILE A 16 32.55 -4.09 7.86
CA ILE A 16 31.57 -3.73 6.83
C ILE A 16 30.47 -4.80 6.73
N VAL A 17 30.84 -6.08 6.76
CA VAL A 17 29.88 -7.18 6.69
C VAL A 17 28.96 -7.19 7.92
N VAL A 18 29.51 -6.98 9.12
CA VAL A 18 28.72 -6.88 10.37
C VAL A 18 27.79 -5.66 10.31
N PHE A 19 28.28 -4.51 9.85
CA PHE A 19 27.48 -3.31 9.71
C PHE A 19 26.31 -3.54 8.74
N ILE A 20 26.56 -4.10 7.56
CA ILE A 20 25.51 -4.43 6.58
C ILE A 20 24.50 -5.42 7.19
N ALA A 21 24.94 -6.47 7.87
CA ALA A 21 24.05 -7.44 8.50
C ALA A 21 23.14 -6.81 9.57
N THR A 22 23.68 -5.92 10.40
CA THR A 22 22.88 -5.18 11.40
C THR A 22 21.92 -4.18 10.75
N PHE A 23 22.36 -3.49 9.69
CA PHE A 23 21.55 -2.52 8.97
C PHE A 23 20.39 -3.21 8.23
N VAL A 24 20.64 -4.35 7.59
CA VAL A 24 19.59 -5.16 6.96
C VAL A 24 18.56 -5.59 7.98
N ASN A 25 18.96 -6.07 9.17
CA ASN A 25 18.02 -6.46 10.24
C ASN A 25 17.17 -5.29 10.77
N ILE A 26 17.68 -4.06 10.73
CA ILE A 26 16.93 -2.87 11.13
C ILE A 26 15.96 -2.43 10.02
N TYR A 27 16.39 -2.49 8.76
CA TYR A 27 15.56 -2.11 7.62
C TYR A 27 14.47 -3.13 7.28
N THR A 28 14.71 -4.44 7.50
CA THR A 28 13.69 -5.47 7.29
C THR A 28 12.59 -5.44 8.36
N LYS A 29 12.84 -4.86 9.53
CA LYS A 29 11.81 -4.62 10.55
C LYS A 29 10.93 -3.38 10.28
N ALA A 30 11.24 -2.58 9.26
CA ALA A 30 10.52 -1.33 8.97
C ALA A 30 9.38 -1.46 7.95
N LYS A 31 9.12 -2.67 7.44
CA LYS A 31 7.99 -2.95 6.53
C LYS A 31 7.41 -4.33 6.85
N GLU A 32 6.76 -4.45 8.01
CA GLU A 32 5.65 -5.40 8.05
C GLU A 32 4.59 -4.83 7.08
N PRO A 33 4.20 -5.56 6.01
CA PRO A 33 3.00 -5.19 5.28
C PRO A 33 1.87 -5.14 6.31
N ASP A 34 1.22 -3.98 6.38
CA ASP A 34 0.18 -3.73 7.36
C ASP A 34 -0.87 -4.83 7.22
N MET A 35 -0.98 -5.72 8.20
CA MET A 35 -1.88 -6.89 8.16
C MET A 35 -3.33 -6.48 7.83
N GLU A 36 -3.69 -5.23 8.11
CA GLU A 36 -4.99 -4.66 7.74
C GLU A 36 -5.11 -4.41 6.23
N ALA A 37 -4.06 -3.95 5.55
CA ALA A 37 -4.07 -3.72 4.11
C ALA A 37 -4.26 -5.01 3.32
N GLU A 38 -3.51 -6.07 3.67
CA GLU A 38 -3.66 -7.39 3.03
C GLU A 38 -5.08 -7.95 3.23
N LYS A 39 -5.65 -7.76 4.43
CA LYS A 39 -7.00 -8.18 4.75
C LYS A 39 -8.07 -7.39 3.96
N ILE A 40 -7.89 -6.08 3.81
CA ILE A 40 -8.79 -5.23 3.01
C ILE A 40 -8.74 -5.64 1.55
N THR A 41 -7.53 -5.87 1.01
CA THR A 41 -7.35 -6.36 -0.36
C THR A 41 -8.02 -7.72 -0.55
N ALA A 42 -7.83 -8.66 0.38
CA ALA A 42 -8.50 -9.97 0.34
C ALA A 42 -10.03 -9.82 0.38
N MET A 43 -10.59 -8.94 1.22
CA MET A 43 -12.05 -8.72 1.25
C MET A 43 -12.62 -8.13 -0.04
N ILE A 44 -11.82 -7.39 -0.79
CA ILE A 44 -12.20 -6.80 -2.07
C ILE A 44 -12.11 -7.84 -3.20
N LEU A 45 -11.08 -8.69 -3.16
CA LEU A 45 -10.75 -9.64 -4.24
C LEU A 45 -11.36 -11.04 -4.05
N ASP A 46 -11.63 -11.45 -2.81
CA ASP A 46 -12.19 -12.76 -2.47
C ASP A 46 -13.69 -12.65 -2.22
N ASP A 47 -14.42 -13.72 -2.55
CA ASP A 47 -15.89 -13.81 -2.62
C ASP A 47 -16.61 -13.41 -1.31
N HIS A 48 -16.83 -12.11 -1.17
CA HIS A 48 -17.48 -11.45 -0.05
C HIS A 48 -18.60 -10.52 -0.53
N SER A 49 -19.48 -10.11 0.38
CA SER A 49 -20.64 -9.25 0.05
C SER A 49 -20.25 -7.93 -0.63
N ILE A 50 -19.05 -7.42 -0.34
CA ILE A 50 -18.48 -6.19 -0.88
C ILE A 50 -17.41 -6.43 -1.95
N SER A 51 -17.16 -7.68 -2.33
CA SER A 51 -16.22 -8.01 -3.40
C SER A 51 -16.82 -7.58 -4.73
N PHE A 52 -16.12 -6.66 -5.39
CA PHE A 52 -16.43 -6.16 -6.73
C PHE A 52 -15.42 -6.63 -7.77
N ALA A 53 -14.39 -7.37 -7.35
CA ALA A 53 -13.41 -8.01 -8.21
C ALA A 53 -13.29 -9.46 -7.78
N ASN A 54 -13.55 -10.39 -8.68
CA ASN A 54 -13.33 -11.82 -8.45
C ASN A 54 -12.47 -12.35 -9.60
N GLY A 55 -11.23 -12.70 -9.28
CA GLY A 55 -10.21 -13.00 -10.28
C GLY A 55 -9.95 -11.80 -11.20
N ASN A 56 -10.09 -12.00 -12.53
CA ASN A 56 -9.88 -10.97 -13.55
C ASN A 56 -11.19 -10.30 -14.03
N VAL A 57 -12.29 -10.49 -13.31
CA VAL A 57 -13.60 -9.94 -13.68
C VAL A 57 -14.02 -8.92 -12.63
N ILE A 58 -14.32 -7.71 -13.10
CA ILE A 58 -14.87 -6.63 -12.28
C ILE A 58 -16.39 -6.66 -12.41
N ASP A 59 -17.10 -6.70 -11.28
CA ASP A 59 -18.54 -6.49 -11.20
C ASP A 59 -18.80 -4.97 -11.18
N GLU A 60 -19.11 -4.42 -12.36
CA GLU A 60 -19.36 -2.99 -12.53
C GLU A 60 -20.52 -2.47 -11.66
N SER A 61 -21.52 -3.32 -11.37
CA SER A 61 -22.67 -2.92 -10.56
C SER A 61 -22.28 -2.67 -9.11
N LYS A 62 -21.48 -3.57 -8.53
CA LYS A 62 -20.92 -3.42 -7.19
C LYS A 62 -19.86 -2.33 -7.11
N LEU A 63 -19.05 -2.17 -8.16
CA LEU A 63 -18.12 -1.06 -8.25
C LEU A 63 -18.85 0.29 -8.18
N MET A 64 -19.97 0.42 -8.89
CA MET A 64 -20.80 1.63 -8.84
C MET A 64 -21.50 1.81 -7.50
N GLU A 65 -21.90 0.73 -6.83
CA GLU A 65 -22.43 0.77 -5.46
C GLU A 65 -21.37 1.33 -4.49
N ILE A 66 -20.15 0.80 -4.51
CA ILE A 66 -19.03 1.23 -3.65
C ILE A 66 -18.58 2.64 -3.98
N LYS A 67 -18.56 3.00 -5.27
CA LYS A 67 -18.26 4.37 -5.71
C LYS A 67 -19.22 5.38 -5.09
N ASN A 68 -20.49 5.01 -4.95
CA ASN A 68 -21.54 5.87 -4.39
C ASN A 68 -21.70 5.74 -2.87
N MET A 69 -21.09 4.74 -2.24
CA MET A 69 -21.09 4.50 -0.80
C MET A 69 -20.26 5.58 -0.09
N ASP A 70 -20.73 5.99 1.09
CA ASP A 70 -19.94 6.85 1.96
C ASP A 70 -18.72 6.08 2.49
N TYR A 71 -17.58 6.76 2.60
CA TYR A 71 -16.35 6.16 3.10
C TYR A 71 -16.52 5.50 4.49
N GLY A 72 -17.30 6.10 5.39
CA GLY A 72 -17.57 5.51 6.70
C GLY A 72 -18.30 4.17 6.62
N ASP A 73 -19.33 4.10 5.76
CA ASP A 73 -20.09 2.87 5.52
C ASP A 73 -19.22 1.81 4.82
N PHE A 74 -18.35 2.24 3.90
CA PHE A 74 -17.40 1.36 3.23
C PHE A 74 -16.36 0.78 4.21
N LYS A 75 -15.76 1.62 5.06
CA LYS A 75 -14.83 1.22 6.13
C LYS A 75 -15.48 0.22 7.10
N ASN A 76 -16.72 0.50 7.51
CA ASN A 76 -17.49 -0.37 8.40
C ASN A 76 -17.78 -1.72 7.76
N SER A 77 -18.13 -1.74 6.47
CA SER A 77 -18.38 -2.98 5.71
C SER A 77 -17.13 -3.86 5.61
N LEU A 78 -15.95 -3.24 5.50
CA LEU A 78 -14.65 -3.91 5.53
C LEU A 78 -14.17 -4.29 6.93
N LYS A 79 -14.88 -3.88 7.99
CA LYS A 79 -14.47 -4.03 9.40
C LYS A 79 -13.03 -3.52 9.63
N ALA A 80 -12.63 -2.49 8.88
CA ALA A 80 -11.33 -1.87 9.00
C ALA A 80 -11.30 -0.97 10.24
N LYS A 81 -10.28 -1.13 11.07
CA LYS A 81 -10.13 -0.34 12.31
C LYS A 81 -9.43 0.97 12.01
N SER A 82 -8.38 0.91 11.20
CA SER A 82 -7.61 2.07 10.76
C SER A 82 -8.23 2.69 9.52
N ASP A 83 -7.94 3.97 9.30
CA ASP A 83 -8.22 4.59 8.01
C ASP A 83 -7.28 4.05 6.94
N PHE A 84 -7.82 3.90 5.74
CA PHE A 84 -7.12 3.29 4.62
C PHE A 84 -7.57 3.92 3.31
N CYS A 85 -6.75 3.77 2.28
CA CYS A 85 -7.05 4.31 0.97
C CYS A 85 -7.11 3.22 -0.09
N VAL A 86 -8.23 3.16 -0.79
CA VAL A 86 -8.41 2.31 -1.96
C VAL A 86 -8.73 3.22 -3.13
N TYR A 87 -7.98 3.03 -4.21
CA TYR A 87 -8.25 3.63 -5.50
C TYR A 87 -8.20 2.54 -6.56
N ILE A 88 -9.04 2.69 -7.58
CA ILE A 88 -9.14 1.73 -8.68
C ILE A 88 -8.77 2.50 -9.93
N GLU A 89 -7.85 1.97 -10.72
CA GLU A 89 -7.42 2.58 -11.97
C GLU A 89 -8.08 1.83 -13.14
N ASP A 90 -8.64 2.55 -14.11
CA ASP A 90 -9.14 1.94 -15.34
C ASP A 90 -8.01 1.74 -16.37
N GLY A 91 -8.34 1.14 -17.52
CA GLY A 91 -7.36 0.87 -18.58
C GLY A 91 -6.76 2.12 -19.24
N ASP A 92 -7.34 3.30 -19.01
CA ASP A 92 -6.88 4.58 -19.52
C ASP A 92 -6.08 5.37 -18.47
N GLY A 93 -5.89 4.82 -17.27
CA GLY A 93 -5.18 5.45 -16.16
C GLY A 93 -6.04 6.39 -15.31
N ASN A 94 -7.37 6.37 -15.46
CA ASN A 94 -8.24 7.21 -14.65
C ASN A 94 -8.53 6.56 -13.30
N VAL A 95 -8.48 7.36 -12.25
CA VAL A 95 -8.74 6.88 -10.90
C VAL A 95 -10.23 6.98 -10.54
N ILE A 96 -10.81 5.84 -10.16
CA ILE A 96 -12.16 5.68 -9.64
C ILE A 96 -12.08 5.66 -8.11
N LEU A 97 -12.77 6.61 -7.48
CA LEU A 97 -12.73 6.84 -6.03
C LEU A 97 -14.12 6.67 -5.43
N SER A 98 -14.19 6.09 -4.23
CA SER A 98 -15.42 6.09 -3.44
C SER A 98 -15.74 7.49 -2.91
N LYS A 99 -17.02 7.79 -2.73
CA LYS A 99 -17.49 9.11 -2.32
C LYS A 99 -16.91 9.48 -0.95
N GLY A 100 -16.18 10.60 -0.88
CA GLY A 100 -15.57 11.09 0.36
C GLY A 100 -14.19 10.50 0.70
N SER A 101 -13.66 9.58 -0.13
CA SER A 101 -12.33 8.97 0.08
C SER A 101 -11.14 9.87 -0.30
N SER A 102 -11.38 11.03 -0.90
CA SER A 102 -10.32 11.88 -1.45
C SER A 102 -10.46 13.36 -1.13
N ARG A 103 -9.33 13.98 -0.78
CA ARG A 103 -8.98 15.35 -1.16
C ARG A 103 -7.97 15.27 -2.30
N PHE A 104 -8.31 15.80 -3.48
CA PHE A 104 -7.29 16.06 -4.49
C PHE A 104 -6.52 17.31 -4.06
N ASN A 105 -5.28 17.14 -3.62
CA ASN A 105 -4.33 18.24 -3.50
C ASN A 105 -3.43 18.24 -4.74
N GLY A 106 -2.81 19.39 -5.07
CA GLY A 106 -1.98 19.56 -6.27
C GLY A 106 -0.78 18.59 -6.40
N ASP A 107 -0.52 17.77 -5.38
CA ASP A 107 0.55 16.78 -5.30
C ASP A 107 0.06 15.32 -5.43
N GLY A 108 -1.26 15.09 -5.63
CA GLY A 108 -1.85 13.76 -5.80
C GLY A 108 -3.03 13.44 -4.87
N LEU A 109 -3.41 12.17 -4.86
CA LEU A 109 -4.48 11.62 -4.02
C LEU A 109 -4.11 11.73 -2.53
N SER A 110 -4.76 12.65 -1.82
CA SER A 110 -4.67 12.77 -0.36
C SER A 110 -5.90 12.12 0.25
N CYS A 111 -5.70 10.95 0.84
CA CYS A 111 -6.74 10.25 1.58
C CYS A 111 -6.82 10.87 2.97
N ARG A 112 -8.04 10.96 3.51
CA ARG A 112 -8.29 11.64 4.78
C ARG A 112 -7.60 10.86 5.92
N GLU A 113 -6.73 11.54 6.67
CA GLU A 113 -6.11 11.01 7.91
C GLU A 113 -7.17 10.61 8.95
#